data_AF-A0A519HCS5-F1
#
_entry.id   AF-A0A519HCS5-F1
#
_cell.length_a   1.000
_cell.length_b   1.000
_cell.length_c   1.000
_cell.angle_alpha   90.00
_cell.angle_beta   90.00
_cell.angle_gamma   90.00
#
_symmetry.space_group_name_H-M   'P 1'
#
loop_
_entity.id
_entity.type
_entity.pdbx_description
1 polymer ?
#
loop_
_entity_poly.entity_id
_entity_poly.type
_entity_poly.pdbx_seq_one_letter_code
_entity_poly.pdbx_strand_id
1 'polypeptide(L)'
;MKPRRQSRRVYARAFALTLQRLRLEGIARGELKPLCVREEFFLRALRERGRADPADFIIPHPLLLLEAMREREESEPDEPFTPDAEPAISAP
;
A
#
# COMPACT_ATOMS: atom_id res chain seq x y z
N MET A 1 -13.64 -2.86 -38.63
CA MET A 1 -14.19 -3.04 -37.27
C MET A 1 -13.68 -1.91 -36.39
N LYS A 2 -14.55 -1.12 -35.74
CA LYS A 2 -14.10 -0.09 -34.78
C LYS A 2 -13.67 -0.79 -33.48
N PRO A 3 -12.50 -0.44 -32.89
CA PRO A 3 -12.06 -1.06 -31.65
C PRO A 3 -13.09 -0.77 -30.55
N ARG A 4 -13.60 -1.83 -29.91
CA ARG A 4 -14.50 -1.69 -28.75
C ARG A 4 -13.73 -0.96 -27.66
N ARG A 5 -14.22 0.22 -27.28
CA ARG A 5 -13.71 0.98 -26.14
C ARG A 5 -13.76 0.07 -24.91
N GLN A 6 -12.59 -0.31 -24.39
CA GLN A 6 -12.53 -1.17 -23.20
C GLN A 6 -13.30 -0.51 -22.05
N SER A 7 -14.01 -1.31 -21.26
CA SER A 7 -14.77 -0.79 -20.14
C SER A 7 -13.80 -0.18 -19.12
N ARG A 8 -14.21 0.90 -18.45
CA ARG A 8 -13.39 1.59 -17.43
C ARG A 8 -12.82 0.63 -16.37
N ARG A 9 -13.55 -0.45 -16.06
CA ARG A 9 -13.13 -1.50 -15.11
C ARG A 9 -11.90 -2.27 -15.58
N VAL A 10 -11.82 -2.60 -16.87
CA VAL A 10 -10.66 -3.30 -17.44
C VAL A 10 -9.42 -2.40 -17.38
N TYR A 11 -9.58 -1.12 -17.70
CA TYR A 11 -8.49 -0.13 -17.61
C TYR A 11 -8.00 0.05 -16.18
N ALA A 12 -8.92 0.23 -15.21
CA ALA A 12 -8.58 0.39 -13.79
C ALA A 12 -7.81 -0.83 -13.25
N ARG A 13 -8.23 -2.04 -13.64
CA ARG A 13 -7.52 -3.27 -13.26
C ARG A 13 -6.11 -3.31 -13.85
N ALA A 14 -5.98 -3.06 -15.15
CA ALA A 14 -4.68 -3.05 -15.82
C ALA A 14 -3.74 -2.02 -15.19
N PHE A 15 -4.26 -0.82 -14.93
CA PHE A 15 -3.52 0.26 -14.29
C PHE A 15 -3.00 -0.13 -12.90
N ALA A 16 -3.85 -0.73 -12.06
CA ALA A 16 -3.45 -1.20 -10.73
C ALA A 16 -2.33 -2.25 -10.78
N LEU A 17 -2.39 -3.18 -11.74
CA LEU A 17 -1.34 -4.18 -11.93
C LEU A 17 -0.01 -3.54 -12.35
N THR A 18 -0.06 -2.55 -13.25
CA THR A 18 1.12 -1.80 -13.69
C THR A 18 1.77 -1.06 -12.53
N LEU A 19 0.98 -0.40 -11.68
CA LEU A 19 1.50 0.31 -10.51
C LEU A 19 2.16 -0.64 -9.50
N GLN A 20 1.52 -1.78 -9.19
CA GLN A 20 2.11 -2.79 -8.29
C GLN A 20 3.45 -3.28 -8.83
N ARG A 21 3.52 -3.58 -10.13
CA ARG A 21 4.76 -4.03 -10.76
C ARG A 21 5.87 -2.98 -10.66
N LEU A 22 5.59 -1.72 -11.04
CA LEU A 22 6.57 -0.63 -10.97
C LEU A 22 7.09 -0.43 -9.55
N ARG A 23 6.21 -0.59 -8.56
CA ARG A 23 6.57 -0.46 -7.15
C ARG A 23 7.50 -1.58 -6.69
N LEU A 24 7.21 -2.83 -7.04
CA LEU A 24 8.09 -3.98 -6.77
C LEU A 24 9.44 -3.83 -7.48
N GLU A 25 9.48 -3.34 -8.71
CA GLU A 25 10.73 -3.04 -9.42
C GLU A 25 11.55 -1.96 -8.69
N GLY A 26 10.91 -0.89 -8.20
CA GLY A 26 11.57 0.13 -7.37
C GLY A 26 12.12 -0.41 -6.06
N ILE A 27 11.40 -1.33 -5.39
CA ILE A 27 11.87 -2.02 -4.19
C ILE A 27 13.08 -2.90 -4.52
N ALA A 28 13.06 -3.62 -5.64
CA ALA A 28 14.18 -4.45 -6.08
C ALA A 28 15.45 -3.63 -6.35
N ARG A 29 15.29 -2.39 -6.85
CA ARG A 29 16.41 -1.44 -7.03
C ARG A 29 16.84 -0.73 -5.75
N GLY A 30 16.11 -0.90 -4.64
CA GLY A 30 16.36 -0.20 -3.39
C GLY A 30 15.94 1.28 -3.38
N GLU A 31 15.18 1.71 -4.39
CA GLU A 31 14.67 3.09 -4.51
C GLU A 31 13.45 3.33 -3.62
N LEU A 32 12.69 2.27 -3.34
CA LEU A 32 11.48 2.32 -2.55
C LEU A 32 11.58 1.39 -1.34
N LYS A 33 10.99 1.83 -0.23
CA LYS A 33 10.76 0.98 0.94
C LYS A 33 9.42 0.24 0.77
N PRO A 34 9.32 -1.02 1.26
CA PRO A 34 8.05 -1.70 1.41
C PRO A 34 7.06 -0.85 2.23
N LEU A 35 5.79 -0.90 1.85
CA LEU A 35 4.68 -0.26 2.56
C LEU A 35 3.62 -1.27 3.01
N CYS A 36 3.77 -2.54 2.66
CA CYS A 36 2.92 -3.59 3.19
C CYS A 36 3.70 -4.89 3.36
N VAL A 37 3.18 -5.77 4.20
CA VAL A 37 3.71 -7.12 4.47
C VAL A 37 4.09 -7.89 3.19
N ARG A 38 3.30 -7.76 2.12
CA ARG A 38 3.58 -8.47 0.85
C ARG A 38 4.84 -7.97 0.16
N GLU A 39 5.04 -6.66 0.15
CA GLU A 39 6.24 -6.03 -0.39
C GLU A 39 7.47 -6.38 0.44
N GLU A 40 7.31 -6.54 1.76
CA GLU A 40 8.37 -7.04 2.64
C GLU A 40 8.75 -8.47 2.28
N PHE A 41 7.76 -9.34 2.04
CA PHE A 41 8.02 -10.70 1.58
C PHE A 41 8.71 -10.74 0.23
N PHE A 42 8.34 -9.86 -0.72
CA PHE A 42 9.05 -9.74 -1.99
C PHE A 42 10.52 -9.39 -1.79
N LEU A 43 10.80 -8.35 -0.99
CA LEU A 43 12.17 -7.93 -0.70
C LEU A 43 12.97 -9.02 0.01
N ARG A 44 12.34 -9.73 0.95
CA ARG A 44 12.94 -10.86 1.65
C ARG A 44 13.27 -12.01 0.68
N ALA A 45 12.33 -12.39 -0.17
CA ALA A 45 12.54 -13.42 -1.19
C ALA A 45 13.69 -13.06 -2.14
N LEU A 46 13.75 -11.79 -2.56
CA LEU A 46 14.83 -11.26 -3.38
C LEU A 46 16.19 -11.37 -2.68
N ARG A 47 16.26 -11.04 -1.39
CA ARG A 47 17.49 -11.14 -0.59
C ARG A 47 17.94 -12.58 -0.35
N GLU A 48 17.01 -13.46 -0.04
CA GLU A 48 17.31 -14.87 0.29
C GLU A 48 17.67 -15.69 -0.95
N ARG A 49 17.00 -15.45 -2.09
CA ARG A 49 17.13 -16.27 -3.31
C ARG A 49 17.92 -15.59 -4.42
N GLY A 50 18.28 -14.32 -4.26
CA GLY A 50 18.90 -13.48 -5.28
C GLY A 50 17.97 -13.11 -6.45
N ARG A 51 16.74 -13.63 -6.47
CA ARG A 51 15.72 -13.37 -7.49
C ARG A 51 14.31 -13.56 -6.93
N ALA A 52 13.38 -12.74 -7.39
CA ALA A 52 11.95 -12.88 -7.14
C ALA A 52 11.20 -12.40 -8.38
N ASP A 53 10.18 -13.14 -8.82
CA ASP A 53 9.30 -12.69 -9.90
C ASP A 53 8.25 -11.73 -9.31
N PRO A 54 8.18 -10.47 -9.73
CA PRO A 54 7.15 -9.54 -9.27
C PRO A 54 5.73 -10.08 -9.45
N ALA A 55 5.48 -10.92 -10.46
CA ALA A 55 4.16 -11.49 -10.73
C ALA A 55 3.61 -12.32 -9.55
N ASP A 56 4.48 -12.98 -8.78
CA ASP A 56 4.09 -13.79 -7.62
C ASP A 56 3.59 -12.95 -6.43
N PHE A 57 3.89 -11.65 -6.45
CA PHE A 57 3.58 -10.71 -5.37
C PHE A 57 2.53 -9.67 -5.77
N ILE A 58 2.01 -9.73 -7.00
CA ILE A 58 0.92 -8.88 -7.46
C ILE A 58 -0.42 -9.50 -7.05
N ILE A 59 -1.31 -8.68 -6.51
CA ILE A 59 -2.64 -9.10 -6.05
C ILE A 59 -3.78 -8.36 -6.75
N PRO A 60 -4.99 -8.97 -6.76
CA PRO A 60 -6.20 -8.28 -7.15
C PRO A 60 -6.40 -6.95 -6.39
N HIS A 61 -6.87 -5.93 -7.11
CA HIS A 61 -7.09 -4.58 -6.56
C HIS A 61 -7.91 -4.54 -5.25
N PRO A 62 -8.97 -5.34 -5.04
CA PRO A 62 -9.69 -5.34 -3.76
C PRO A 62 -8.83 -5.75 -2.56
N LEU A 63 -7.92 -6.71 -2.76
CA LEU A 63 -6.99 -7.13 -1.71
C LEU A 63 -5.91 -6.09 -1.46
N LEU A 64 -5.44 -5.42 -2.52
CA LEU A 64 -4.50 -4.30 -2.38
C LEU A 64 -5.11 -3.16 -1.53
N LEU A 65 -6.38 -2.82 -1.76
CA LEU A 65 -7.08 -1.84 -0.94
C LEU A 65 -7.17 -2.28 0.52
N LEU A 66 -7.47 -3.56 0.77
CA LEU A 66 -7.57 -4.09 2.13
C LEU A 66 -6.23 -4.02 2.88
N GLU A 67 -5.12 -4.40 2.23
CA GLU A 67 -3.78 -4.27 2.81
C GLU A 67 -3.46 -2.79 3.12
N ALA A 68 -3.76 -1.86 2.19
CA ALA A 68 -3.54 -0.43 2.40
C ALA A 68 -4.39 0.17 3.54
N MET A 69 -5.61 -0.36 3.77
CA MET A 69 -6.46 0.09 4.88
C MET A 69 -5.92 -0.38 6.23
N ARG A 70 -5.44 -1.63 6.33
CA ARG A 70 -4.84 -2.16 7.57
C ARG A 70 -3.59 -1.40 7.98
N GLU A 71 -2.71 -1.12 7.02
CA GLU A 71 -1.47 -0.37 7.29
C GLU A 71 -1.76 1.05 7.80
N ARG A 72 -2.84 1.69 7.33
CA ARG A 72 -3.27 3.00 7.88
C ARG A 72 -3.75 2.88 9.32
N GLU A 73 -4.57 1.89 9.61
CA GLU A 73 -5.12 1.66 10.95
C GLU A 73 -4.02 1.35 11.97
N GLU A 74 -2.98 0.62 11.55
CA GLU A 74 -1.82 0.31 12.41
C GLU A 74 -0.83 1.48 12.54
N SER A 75 -0.83 2.42 11.59
CA SER A 75 0.05 3.60 11.58
C SER A 75 -0.56 4.84 12.26
N GLU A 76 -1.87 4.88 12.47
CA GLU A 76 -2.53 5.91 13.27
C GLU A 76 -2.53 5.44 14.74
N PRO A 77 -1.65 5.97 15.61
CA PRO A 77 -1.82 5.73 17.04
C PRO A 77 -3.17 6.33 17.43
N ASP A 78 -3.98 5.58 18.17
CA ASP A 78 -5.09 6.13 18.93
C ASP A 78 -4.52 7.23 19.82
N GLU A 79 -4.54 8.49 19.38
CA GLU A 79 -4.38 9.61 20.30
C GLU A 79 -5.57 9.50 21.25
N PRO A 80 -5.37 9.21 22.55
CA PRO A 80 -6.46 9.29 23.47
C PRO A 80 -6.96 10.72 23.43
N PHE A 81 -8.18 10.92 22.95
CA PHE A 81 -8.89 12.17 23.13
C PHE A 81 -8.94 12.42 24.64
N THR A 82 -8.08 13.32 25.13
CA THR A 82 -8.22 13.90 26.46
C THR A 82 -9.18 15.08 26.32
N PRO A 83 -10.48 14.93 26.62
CA PRO A 83 -11.26 16.10 26.96
C PRO A 83 -10.65 16.65 28.25
N ASP A 84 -10.56 17.97 28.34
CA ASP A 84 -10.35 18.69 29.59
C ASP A 84 -8.88 18.85 30.03
N ALA A 85 -8.13 19.63 29.26
CA ALA A 85 -7.35 20.69 29.90
C ALA A 85 -8.34 21.80 30.28
N GLU A 86 -8.96 21.71 31.48
CA GLU A 86 -9.73 22.82 32.03
C GLU A 86 -8.85 24.07 32.04
N PRO A 87 -9.25 25.19 31.42
CA PRO A 87 -8.53 26.43 31.60
C PRO A 87 -8.73 26.85 33.07
N ALA A 88 -7.62 26.94 33.80
CA ALA A 88 -7.60 27.44 35.16
C ALA A 88 -8.25 28.84 35.19
N ILE A 89 -9.50 28.90 35.63
CA ILE A 89 -10.19 30.16 35.90
C ILE A 89 -9.51 30.74 37.14
N SER A 90 -8.56 31.64 36.91
CA SER A 90 -8.04 32.54 37.93
C SER A 90 -9.16 33.51 38.32
N ALA A 91 -9.77 33.29 39.47
CA ALA A 91 -10.69 34.26 40.08
C ALA A 91 -9.88 35.45 40.68
N PRO A 92 -10.45 36.66 40.69
CA PRO A 92 -9.80 37.89 41.16
C PRO A 92 -9.69 37.99 42.70
#